data_AF-A0A9Q3HZ54-F1
#
_entry.id   AF-A0A9Q3HZ54-F1
#
_cell.length_a   1.000
_cell.length_b   1.000
_cell.length_c   1.000
_cell.angle_alpha   90.00
_cell.angle_beta   90.00
_cell.angle_gamma   90.00
#
_symmetry.space_group_name_H-M   'P 1'
#
loop_
_entity.id
_entity.type
_entity.pdbx_description
1 polymer ?
#
loop_
_entity_poly.entity_id
_entity_poly.type
_entity_poly.pdbx_seq_one_letter_code
_entity_poly.pdbx_strand_id
1 'polypeptide(L)'
;MECLCLVWALEKLSYYLDGTVFNVITDCNAIKSLLNMKTPRIHMLRWKISIQEYRGNMTIIHKSGNIHKNPYGLSRWALENTPENPEWVPQEEHHIEGICVTDIGTKFFNKAKESYKMDKNCHILCQIIMKDCKDPSLS
;
A
#
# COMPACT_ATOMS: atom_id res chain seq x y z
N MET A 1 2.91 13.77 -3.79
CA MET A 1 4.29 13.24 -3.82
C MET A 1 5.05 13.46 -2.51
N GLU A 2 4.78 14.54 -1.76
CA GLU A 2 5.59 14.91 -0.59
C GLU A 2 5.55 13.93 0.60
N CYS A 3 4.38 13.39 0.95
CA CYS A 3 4.29 12.40 2.03
C CYS A 3 4.97 11.07 1.68
N LEU A 4 4.90 10.67 0.41
CA LEU A 4 5.58 9.46 -0.07
C LEU A 4 7.09 9.64 -0.04
N CYS A 5 7.59 10.83 -0.42
CA CYS A 5 9.02 11.16 -0.34
C CYS A 5 9.54 11.06 1.09
N LEU A 6 8.77 11.52 2.09
CA LEU A 6 9.15 11.34 3.49
C LEU A 6 9.20 9.86 3.90
N VAL A 7 8.16 9.09 3.58
CA VAL A 7 8.11 7.65 3.91
C VAL A 7 9.30 6.92 3.27
N TRP A 8 9.59 7.20 2.01
CA TRP A 8 10.73 6.63 1.29
C TRP A 8 12.07 7.03 1.93
N ALA A 9 12.23 8.29 2.34
CA ALA A 9 13.44 8.75 3.01
C ALA A 9 13.63 8.05 4.37
N LEU A 10 12.55 7.88 5.14
CA LEU A 10 12.58 7.14 6.41
C LEU A 10 12.95 5.67 6.20
N GLU A 11 12.40 5.02 5.18
CA GLU A 11 12.75 3.63 4.83
C GLU A 11 14.23 3.50 4.47
N LYS A 12 14.76 4.41 3.64
CA LYS A 12 16.17 4.39 3.22
C LYS A 12 17.15 4.72 4.35
N LEU A 13 16.76 5.59 5.26
CA LEU A 13 17.58 6.03 6.38
C LEU A 13 17.33 5.23 7.66
N SER A 14 16.46 4.22 7.64
CA SER A 14 16.07 3.40 8.79
C SER A 14 17.25 2.97 9.66
N TYR A 15 18.32 2.43 9.05
CA TYR A 15 19.53 2.01 9.76
C TYR A 15 20.26 3.13 10.52
N TYR A 16 20.13 4.38 10.09
CA TYR A 16 20.76 5.54 10.75
C TYR A 16 19.82 6.21 11.75
N LEU A 17 18.51 6.06 11.53
CA LEU A 17 17.48 6.69 12.35
C LEU A 17 17.10 5.83 13.56
N ASP A 18 17.33 4.53 13.49
CA ASP A 18 17.06 3.62 14.60
C ASP A 18 17.85 4.03 15.86
N GLY A 19 17.12 4.18 16.97
CA GLY A 19 17.68 4.62 18.26
C GLY A 19 18.09 6.10 18.37
N THR A 20 18.02 6.91 17.29
CA THR A 20 18.44 8.32 17.32
C THR A 20 17.26 9.29 17.40
N VAL A 21 17.45 10.45 18.03
CA VAL A 21 16.45 11.53 18.05
C VAL A 21 16.74 12.49 16.90
N PHE A 22 15.77 12.69 16.01
CA PHE A 22 15.97 13.48 14.81
C PHE A 22 14.78 14.39 14.48
N ASN A 23 15.06 15.43 13.69
CA ASN A 23 14.10 16.44 13.28
C ASN A 23 13.82 16.32 11.78
N VAL A 24 12.55 16.12 11.43
CA VAL A 24 12.09 16.15 10.03
C VAL A 24 11.56 17.54 9.73
N ILE A 25 12.27 18.26 8.86
CA ILE A 25 11.85 19.58 8.38
C ILE A 25 11.17 19.41 7.03
N THR A 26 9.89 19.77 6.97
CA THR A 26 9.06 19.62 5.76
C THR A 26 8.19 20.85 5.56
N ASP A 27 7.97 21.27 4.32
CA ASP A 27 7.00 22.33 3.96
C ASP A 27 5.59 21.77 3.68
N CYS A 28 5.46 20.44 3.71
CA CYS A 28 4.21 19.74 3.47
C CYS A 28 3.32 19.64 4.73
N ASN A 29 2.12 20.24 4.67
CA ASN A 29 1.08 20.07 5.69
C ASN A 29 0.37 18.70 5.63
N ALA A 30 0.53 17.94 4.54
CA ALA A 30 -0.16 16.66 4.37
C ALA A 30 0.30 15.59 5.38
N ILE A 31 1.53 15.68 5.89
CA ILE A 31 2.04 14.75 6.92
C ILE A 31 1.32 14.98 8.26
N LYS A 32 1.13 16.24 8.66
CA LYS A 32 0.33 16.57 9.85
C LYS A 32 -1.10 16.06 9.70
N SER A 33 -1.68 16.22 8.51
CA SER A 33 -3.00 15.69 8.20
C SER A 33 -3.03 14.15 8.30
N LEU A 34 -2.07 13.45 7.68
CA LEU A 34 -1.96 11.99 7.69
C LEU A 34 -1.91 11.41 9.11
N LEU A 35 -1.13 12.04 10.00
CA LEU A 35 -1.01 11.59 11.39
C LEU A 35 -2.32 11.77 12.18
N ASN A 36 -3.05 12.86 11.90
CA ASN A 36 -4.30 13.21 12.57
C ASN A 36 -5.55 12.57 11.94
N MET A 37 -5.42 11.86 10.80
CA MET A 37 -6.54 11.18 10.16
C MET A 37 -7.10 10.05 11.02
N LYS A 38 -8.40 10.10 11.30
CA LYS A 38 -9.16 9.06 12.01
C LYS A 38 -9.47 7.84 11.13
N THR A 39 -9.76 8.07 9.84
CA THR A 39 -10.13 7.00 8.89
C THR A 39 -9.23 7.06 7.66
N PRO A 40 -7.97 6.57 7.75
CA PRO A 40 -7.08 6.54 6.60
C PRO A 40 -7.49 5.46 5.60
N ARG A 41 -7.28 5.73 4.29
CA ARG A 41 -7.34 4.69 3.25
C ARG A 41 -6.23 3.66 3.51
N ILE A 42 -6.38 2.43 3.00
CA ILE A 42 -5.44 1.31 3.28
C ILE A 42 -3.97 1.68 3.04
N HIS A 43 -3.65 2.39 1.94
CA HIS A 43 -2.29 2.84 1.65
C HIS A 43 -1.79 3.91 2.64
N MET A 44 -2.65 4.83 3.07
CA MET A 44 -2.32 5.84 4.09
C MET A 44 -2.10 5.21 5.45
N LEU A 45 -2.84 4.13 5.77
CA LEU A 45 -2.66 3.38 7.01
C LEU A 45 -1.27 2.74 7.07
N ARG A 46 -0.80 2.15 5.96
CA ARG A 46 0.56 1.58 5.86
C ARG A 46 1.63 2.64 6.12
N TRP A 47 1.49 3.82 5.52
CA TRP A 47 2.40 4.94 5.76
C TRP A 47 2.34 5.41 7.22
N LYS A 48 1.13 5.51 7.79
CA LYS A 48 0.94 5.88 9.18
C LYS A 48 1.66 4.90 10.11
N ILE A 49 1.52 3.59 9.91
CA ILE A 49 2.20 2.56 10.70
C ILE A 49 3.73 2.69 10.58
N SER A 50 4.24 2.87 9.35
CA SER A 50 5.68 3.01 9.11
C SER A 50 6.26 4.26 9.82
N ILE A 51 5.51 5.36 9.85
CA ILE A 51 5.92 6.59 10.54
C ILE A 51 5.76 6.46 12.07
N GLN A 52 4.84 5.62 12.57
CA GLN A 52 4.61 5.46 14.00
C GLN A 52 5.83 4.88 14.73
N GLU A 53 6.58 4.00 14.09
CA GLU A 53 7.82 3.43 14.63
C GLU A 53 8.81 4.52 15.08
N TYR A 54 8.97 5.55 14.24
CA TYR A 54 9.87 6.68 14.53
C TYR A 54 9.22 7.77 15.38
N ARG A 55 7.93 7.70 15.69
CA ARG A 55 7.17 8.82 16.27
C ARG A 55 7.67 9.24 17.65
N GLY A 56 8.23 8.30 18.42
CA GLY A 56 8.81 8.56 19.75
C GLY A 56 10.10 9.39 19.71
N ASN A 57 10.88 9.25 18.65
CA ASN A 57 12.20 9.88 18.52
C ASN A 57 12.25 10.95 17.41
N MET A 58 11.16 11.12 16.67
CA MET A 58 11.04 12.05 15.55
C MET A 58 10.22 13.29 15.90
N THR A 59 10.80 14.47 15.66
CA THR A 59 10.07 15.75 15.73
C THR A 59 9.82 16.30 14.34
N ILE A 60 8.56 16.54 13.98
CA ILE A 60 8.18 17.11 12.67
C ILE A 60 8.05 18.63 12.81
N ILE A 61 8.92 19.35 12.11
CA ILE A 61 8.92 20.81 12.05
C ILE A 61 8.41 21.22 10.67
N HIS A 62 7.29 21.93 10.65
CA HIS A 62 6.76 22.50 9.41
C HIS A 62 7.39 23.86 9.14
N LYS A 63 7.98 24.05 7.96
CA LYS A 63 8.61 25.31 7.56
C LYS A 63 7.99 25.79 6.25
N SER A 64 7.35 26.96 6.25
CA SER A 64 6.71 27.50 5.03
C SER A 64 7.76 27.81 3.96
N GLY A 65 7.43 27.46 2.71
CA GLY A 65 8.34 27.24 1.58
C GLY A 65 9.06 28.45 0.98
N ASN A 66 9.55 29.39 1.78
CA ASN A 66 10.39 30.49 1.25
C ASN A 66 11.90 30.13 1.21
N ILE A 67 12.32 28.96 1.71
CA ILE A 67 13.74 28.63 1.91
C ILE A 67 14.18 27.24 1.42
N HIS A 68 13.42 26.59 0.54
CA HIS A 68 13.76 25.27 0.00
C HIS A 68 14.23 25.31 -1.47
N LYS A 69 15.09 26.27 -1.85
CA LYS A 69 15.67 26.28 -3.22
C LYS A 69 16.42 25.00 -3.57
N ASN A 70 17.08 24.37 -2.58
CA ASN A 70 17.91 23.18 -2.81
C ASN A 70 17.11 21.88 -3.05
N PRO A 71 16.15 21.47 -2.18
CA PRO A 71 15.35 20.25 -2.41
C PRO A 71 14.38 20.38 -3.58
N TYR A 72 13.87 21.59 -3.81
CA TYR A 72 12.94 21.89 -4.90
C TYR A 72 13.63 21.92 -6.26
N GLY A 73 14.94 22.21 -6.30
CA GLY A 73 15.77 22.03 -7.49
C GLY A 73 15.87 20.55 -7.87
N LEU A 74 16.22 19.70 -6.91
CA LEU A 74 16.40 18.25 -7.14
C LEU A 74 15.10 17.54 -7.53
N SER A 75 13.94 17.88 -6.92
CA SER A 75 12.67 17.24 -7.28
C SER A 75 12.10 17.70 -8.63
N ARG A 76 12.54 18.86 -9.13
CA ARG A 76 12.07 19.44 -10.40
C ARG A 76 13.01 19.20 -11.57
N TRP A 77 14.22 18.71 -11.32
CA TRP A 77 15.26 18.41 -12.30
C TRP A 77 15.70 16.94 -12.17
N ALA A 78 14.74 16.02 -12.05
CA ALA A 78 15.05 14.61 -12.22
C ALA A 78 15.54 14.40 -13.66
N LEU A 79 16.72 13.79 -13.84
CA LEU A 79 17.19 13.36 -15.16
C LEU A 79 16.16 12.39 -15.74
N GLU A 80 15.99 12.43 -17.06
CA GLU A 80 15.17 11.43 -17.74
C GLU A 80 15.73 10.04 -17.45
N ASN A 81 14.86 9.03 -17.35
CA ASN A 81 15.27 7.64 -17.11
C ASN A 81 15.80 7.03 -18.41
N THR A 82 16.86 7.61 -18.95
CA THR A 82 17.57 7.15 -20.14
C THR A 82 18.84 6.37 -19.75
N PRO A 83 19.39 5.50 -20.62
CA PRO A 83 20.56 4.69 -20.30
C PRO A 83 21.81 5.48 -19.89
N GLU A 84 21.85 6.78 -20.16
CA GLU A 84 22.91 7.71 -19.77
C GLU A 84 22.81 8.15 -18.29
N ASN A 85 21.68 7.90 -17.62
CA ASN A 85 21.51 8.17 -16.20
C ASN A 85 22.23 7.08 -15.36
N PRO A 86 23.15 7.44 -14.45
CA PRO A 86 23.80 6.46 -13.57
C PRO A 86 22.83 5.73 -12.63
N GLU A 87 21.64 6.29 -12.39
CA GLU A 87 20.53 5.64 -11.65
C GLU A 87 19.46 5.07 -12.60
N TRP A 88 19.82 4.72 -13.84
CA TRP A 88 18.88 4.11 -14.78
C TRP A 88 18.27 2.83 -14.23
N VAL A 89 16.95 2.76 -14.27
CA VAL A 89 16.19 1.55 -13.92
C VAL A 89 15.39 1.16 -15.15
N PRO A 90 15.46 -0.10 -15.63
CA PRO A 90 14.59 -0.56 -16.69
C PRO A 90 13.14 -0.28 -16.30
N GLN A 91 12.41 0.48 -17.14
CA GLN A 91 10.97 0.60 -16.99
C GLN A 91 10.37 -0.73 -17.40
N GLU A 92 10.12 -1.61 -16.44
CA GLU A 92 9.21 -2.72 -16.65
C GLU A 92 7.83 -2.09 -16.95
N GLU A 93 7.31 -2.32 -18.15
CA GLU A 93 5.90 -2.09 -18.46
C GLU A 93 5.09 -3.03 -17.57
N HIS A 94 4.85 -2.59 -16.33
CA HIS A 94 3.86 -3.22 -15.50
C HIS A 94 2.52 -2.89 -16.15
N HIS A 95 1.99 -3.80 -16.96
CA HIS A 95 0.58 -3.85 -17.24
C HIS A 95 -0.10 -3.93 -15.88
N ILE A 96 -0.60 -2.80 -15.38
CA ILE A 96 -1.35 -2.75 -14.13
C ILE A 96 -2.67 -3.47 -14.44
N GLU A 97 -2.67 -4.80 -14.35
CA GLU A 97 -3.89 -5.55 -14.15
C GLU A 97 -4.37 -5.18 -12.76
N GLY A 98 -5.13 -4.09 -12.70
CA GLY A 98 -5.85 -3.74 -11.49
C GLY A 98 -6.56 -5.00 -11.04
N ILE A 99 -6.29 -5.44 -9.81
CA ILE A 99 -7.04 -6.52 -9.19
C ILE A 99 -8.48 -6.00 -9.12
N CYS A 100 -9.27 -6.35 -10.12
CA CYS A 100 -10.69 -6.08 -10.14
C CYS A 100 -11.28 -7.01 -9.08
N VAL A 101 -11.52 -6.46 -7.88
CA VAL A 101 -12.01 -7.20 -6.71
C VAL A 101 -13.30 -7.97 -7.01
N THR A 102 -14.02 -7.59 -8.06
CA THR A 102 -15.22 -8.29 -8.54
C THR A 102 -14.94 -9.69 -9.07
N ASP A 103 -13.77 -9.93 -9.66
CA ASP A 103 -13.44 -11.23 -10.28
C ASP A 103 -12.81 -12.21 -9.30
N ILE A 104 -12.17 -11.72 -8.22
CA ILE A 104 -11.65 -12.58 -7.16
C ILE A 104 -12.79 -13.31 -6.46
N GLY A 105 -13.90 -12.61 -6.16
CA GLY A 105 -15.06 -13.23 -5.52
C GLY A 105 -15.54 -14.42 -6.34
N THR A 106 -15.91 -14.18 -7.59
CA THR A 106 -16.52 -15.21 -8.45
C THR A 106 -15.57 -16.38 -8.74
N LYS A 107 -14.31 -16.11 -9.07
CA LYS A 107 -13.32 -17.17 -9.34
C LYS A 107 -13.00 -18.00 -8.09
N PHE A 108 -12.86 -17.35 -6.94
CA PHE A 108 -12.64 -18.04 -5.66
C PHE A 108 -13.83 -18.93 -5.29
N PHE A 109 -15.06 -18.38 -5.32
CA PHE A 109 -16.27 -19.13 -4.98
C PHE A 109 -16.52 -20.29 -5.96
N ASN A 110 -16.26 -20.10 -7.26
CA ASN A 110 -16.37 -21.19 -8.23
C ASN A 110 -15.36 -22.31 -7.96
N LYS A 111 -14.10 -21.96 -7.70
CA LYS A 111 -13.05 -22.95 -7.37
C LYS A 111 -13.36 -23.69 -6.07
N ALA A 112 -13.86 -22.99 -5.06
CA ALA A 112 -14.32 -23.62 -3.81
C ALA A 112 -15.51 -24.56 -4.07
N LYS A 113 -16.49 -24.13 -4.86
CA LYS A 113 -17.66 -24.95 -5.25
C LYS A 113 -17.27 -26.23 -6.00
N GLU A 114 -16.31 -26.14 -6.90
CA GLU A 114 -15.78 -27.30 -7.61
C GLU A 114 -15.04 -28.26 -6.67
N SER A 115 -14.24 -27.73 -5.73
CA SER A 115 -13.54 -28.55 -4.74
C SER A 115 -14.49 -29.42 -3.91
N TYR A 116 -15.65 -28.88 -3.51
CA TYR A 116 -16.65 -29.65 -2.76
C TYR A 116 -17.28 -30.80 -3.55
N LYS A 117 -17.29 -30.72 -4.88
CA LYS A 117 -17.78 -31.81 -5.74
C LYS A 117 -16.77 -32.94 -5.90
N MET A 118 -15.47 -32.64 -5.76
CA MET A 118 -14.39 -33.61 -5.96
C MET A 118 -14.07 -34.41 -4.70
N ASP A 119 -14.29 -33.85 -3.52
CA ASP A 119 -14.13 -34.56 -2.25
C ASP A 119 -15.37 -35.42 -1.95
N LYS A 120 -15.18 -36.73 -1.77
CA LYS A 120 -16.24 -37.69 -1.49
C LYS A 120 -17.03 -37.33 -0.22
N ASN A 121 -16.37 -36.83 0.82
CA ASN A 121 -17.03 -36.50 2.08
C ASN A 121 -17.93 -35.26 1.93
N CYS A 122 -17.42 -34.23 1.25
CA CYS A 122 -18.20 -33.02 0.95
C CYS A 122 -19.36 -33.33 0.00
N HIS A 123 -19.16 -34.20 -0.99
CA HIS A 123 -20.22 -34.62 -1.90
C HIS A 123 -21.39 -35.30 -1.18
N ILE A 124 -21.12 -36.21 -0.24
CA ILE A 124 -22.15 -36.88 0.57
C ILE A 124 -22.92 -35.85 1.42
N LEU A 125 -22.21 -34.91 2.06
CA LEU A 125 -22.84 -33.85 2.83
C LEU A 125 -23.73 -32.96 1.96
N CYS A 126 -23.28 -32.58 0.76
CA CYS A 126 -24.08 -31.82 -0.19
C CYS A 126 -25.34 -32.60 -0.63
N GLN A 127 -25.24 -33.91 -0.86
CA GLN A 127 -26.40 -34.74 -1.22
C GLN A 127 -27.42 -34.83 -0.09
N ILE A 128 -26.97 -34.96 1.15
CA ILE A 128 -27.86 -34.98 2.33
C ILE A 128 -28.58 -33.64 2.47
N ILE A 129 -27.84 -32.53 2.41
CA ILE A 129 -28.39 -31.18 2.52
C ILE A 129 -29.37 -30.88 1.37
N MET A 130 -29.06 -31.32 0.14
CA MET A 130 -29.97 -31.18 -1.02
C MET A 130 -31.24 -32.01 -0.88
N LYS A 131 -31.20 -33.14 -0.17
CA LYS A 131 -32.38 -33.99 0.06
C LYS A 131 -33.36 -33.36 1.06
N ASP A 132 -32.84 -32.55 1.99
CA ASP A 132 -33.62 -31.85 3.02
C ASP A 132 -34.08 -30.44 2.56
N CYS A 133 -33.38 -29.81 1.60
CA CYS A 133 -33.79 -28.52 1.03
C CYS A 133 -34.86 -28.69 -0.05
N LYS A 134 -36.11 -28.32 0.26
CA LYS A 134 -37.26 -28.29 -0.68
C LYS A 134 -37.27 -27.10 -1.66
N ASP A 135 -36.15 -26.43 -1.87
CA ASP A 135 -36.09 -25.22 -2.71
C ASP A 135 -35.50 -25.51 -4.10
N PRO A 136 -36.28 -25.43 -5.19
CA PRO A 136 -35.87 -25.85 -6.53
C PRO A 136 -34.92 -24.87 -7.25
N SER A 137 -34.52 -23.76 -6.63
CA SER A 137 -33.64 -22.74 -7.25
C SER A 137 -32.14 -23.06 -7.17
N LEU A 138 -31.77 -24.18 -6.54
CA LEU A 138 -30.40 -24.63 -6.34
C LEU A 138 -30.01 -25.88 -7.17
N SER A 139 -30.85 -26.32 -8.12
CA SER A 139 -30.54 -27.41 -9.07
C SER A 139 -29.61 -26.98 -10.19
#